data_AF-A0AAV5EM97-F1
#
_entry.id   AF-A0AAV5EM97-F1
#
_cell.length_a   1.000
_cell.length_b   1.000
_cell.length_c   1.000
_cell.angle_alpha   90.00
_cell.angle_beta   90.00
_cell.angle_gamma   90.00
#
_symmetry.space_group_name_H-M   'P 1'
#
loop_
_entity.id
_entity.type
_entity.pdbx_description
1 polymer ?
#
loop_
_entity_poly.entity_id
_entity_poly.type
_entity_poly.pdbx_seq_one_letter_code
_entity_poly.pdbx_strand_id
1 'polypeptide(L)'
;MEFTALLTSAGINIGVCILFLSLYSILRKQPHNYGVYFGRRRAEEKFQKQDDYFSFERLLPTAGWLVKAYWCTEEEIRQVAGLDSVVFLRLFIFRFPYLIA
;
A
#
# COMPACT_ATOMS: atom_id res chain seq x y z
N MET A 1 30.43 -17.50 6.69
CA MET A 1 29.44 -18.22 5.86
C MET A 1 28.02 -17.83 6.26
N GLU A 2 27.65 -17.92 7.55
CA GLU A 2 26.32 -17.52 8.05
C GLU A 2 25.90 -16.09 7.71
N PHE A 3 26.77 -15.10 7.93
CA PHE A 3 26.46 -13.70 7.64
C PHE A 3 26.18 -13.45 6.16
N THR A 4 26.95 -14.09 5.28
CA THR A 4 26.75 -14.00 3.83
C THR A 4 25.44 -14.66 3.41
N ALA A 5 25.09 -15.82 3.96
CA ALA A 5 23.82 -16.49 3.69
C ALA A 5 22.61 -15.66 4.17
N LEU A 6 22.71 -15.05 5.36
CA LEU A 6 21.71 -14.12 5.88
C LEU A 6 21.56 -12.90 4.97
N LEU A 7 22.67 -12.29 4.53
CA LEU A 7 22.66 -11.13 3.65
C LEU A 7 22.06 -11.46 2.28
N THR A 8 22.40 -12.62 1.70
CA THR A 8 21.82 -13.07 0.43
C THR A 8 20.32 -13.32 0.56
N SER A 9 19.89 -14.00 1.61
CA SER A 9 18.46 -14.26 1.86
C SER A 9 17.68 -12.96 2.12
N ALA A 10 18.20 -12.07 2.97
CA ALA A 10 17.59 -10.78 3.23
C ALA A 10 17.55 -9.91 1.97
N GLY A 11 18.64 -9.89 1.19
CA GLY A 11 18.72 -9.16 -0.08
C GLY A 11 17.68 -9.63 -1.10
N ILE A 12 17.49 -10.95 -1.24
CA ILE A 12 16.45 -11.51 -2.10
C ILE A 12 15.06 -11.08 -1.63
N ASN A 13 14.76 -11.21 -0.33
CA ASN A 13 13.47 -10.81 0.22
C ASN A 13 13.19 -9.31 0.04
N ILE A 14 14.18 -8.46 0.29
CA ILE A 14 14.07 -7.00 0.07
C ILE A 14 13.83 -6.70 -1.41
N GLY A 15 14.60 -7.32 -2.31
CA GLY A 15 14.44 -7.15 -3.75
C GLY A 15 13.05 -7.54 -4.25
N VAL A 16 12.54 -8.69 -3.79
CA VAL A 16 11.19 -9.16 -4.11
C VAL A 16 10.12 -8.23 -3.53
N CYS A 17 10.29 -7.71 -2.32
CA CYS A 17 9.40 -6.72 -1.73
C CYS A 17 9.36 -5.42 -2.56
N ILE A 18 10.51 -4.90 -2.99
CA ILE A 18 10.58 -3.70 -3.84
C ILE A 18 9.89 -3.95 -5.19
N LEU A 19 10.10 -5.13 -5.79
CA LEU A 19 9.43 -5.53 -7.02
C LEU A 19 7.91 -5.53 -6.87
N PHE A 20 7.39 -6.17 -5.81
CA PHE A 20 5.95 -6.20 -5.56
C PHE A 20 5.37 -4.83 -5.22
N LEU A 21 6.06 -3.98 -4.47
CA LEU A 21 5.62 -2.61 -4.18
C LEU A 21 5.56 -1.75 -5.45
N SER A 22 6.52 -1.96 -6.36
CA SER A 22 6.57 -1.27 -7.65
C SER A 22 5.41 -1.73 -8.54
N LEU A 23 5.23 -3.04 -8.68
CA LEU A 23 4.10 -3.62 -9.41
C LEU A 23 2.76 -3.13 -8.84
N TYR A 24 2.55 -3.23 -7.53
CA TYR A 24 1.35 -2.73 -6.87
C TYR A 24 1.09 -1.25 -7.19
N SER A 25 2.14 -0.42 -7.13
CA SER A 25 2.04 1.02 -7.42
C SER A 25 1.62 1.31 -8.86
N ILE A 26 2.02 0.46 -9.82
CA ILE A 26 1.64 0.57 -11.23
C ILE A 26 0.24 0.02 -11.47
N LEU A 27 -0.04 -1.21 -11.04
CA LEU A 27 -1.30 -1.90 -11.30
C LEU A 27 -2.49 -1.15 -10.70
N ARG A 28 -2.36 -0.58 -9.48
CA ARG A 28 -3.43 0.19 -8.84
C ARG A 28 -3.79 1.50 -9.55
N LYS A 29 -2.94 2.00 -10.45
CA LYS A 29 -3.20 3.23 -11.24
C LYS A 29 -3.86 2.94 -12.58
N GLN A 30 -3.89 1.68 -13.00
CA GLN A 30 -4.52 1.28 -14.26
C GLN A 30 -6.03 1.26 -14.09
N PRO A 31 -6.80 1.93 -14.99
CA PRO A 31 -8.25 2.05 -14.87
C PRO A 31 -8.94 0.68 -14.86
N HIS A 32 -8.45 -0.26 -15.67
CA HIS A 32 -8.99 -1.62 -15.74
C HIS A 32 -8.93 -2.38 -14.40
N ASN A 33 -7.95 -2.05 -13.54
CA ASN A 33 -7.73 -2.73 -12.27
C ASN A 33 -8.38 -2.03 -11.07
N TYR A 34 -9.09 -0.92 -11.26
CA TYR A 34 -9.69 -0.18 -10.14
C TYR A 34 -10.72 -1.01 -9.37
N GLY A 35 -11.49 -1.86 -10.04
CA GLY A 35 -12.45 -2.76 -9.40
C GLY A 35 -11.81 -3.80 -8.48
N VAL A 36 -10.51 -4.08 -8.65
CA VAL A 36 -9.76 -5.02 -7.81
C VAL A 36 -9.09 -4.31 -6.63
N TYR A 37 -8.48 -3.14 -6.87
CA TYR A 37 -7.69 -2.45 -5.85
C TYR A 37 -8.46 -1.43 -5.02
N PHE A 38 -9.66 -1.01 -5.46
CA PHE A 38 -10.51 -0.07 -4.73
C PHE A 38 -11.89 -0.68 -4.51
N GLY A 39 -12.45 -0.45 -3.31
CA GLY A 39 -13.83 -0.86 -3.03
C GLY A 39 -14.82 -0.18 -3.99
N ARG A 40 -15.97 -0.81 -4.19
CA ARG A 40 -16.94 -0.47 -5.27
C ARG A 40 -17.20 1.04 -5.42
N ARG A 41 -17.52 1.74 -4.31
CA ARG A 41 -17.76 3.19 -4.31
C ARG A 41 -16.56 4.03 -4.75
N ARG A 42 -15.35 3.68 -4.27
CA ARG A 42 -14.10 4.36 -4.63
C ARG A 42 -13.65 4.03 -6.05
N ALA A 43 -13.98 2.85 -6.56
CA ALA A 43 -13.74 2.49 -7.95
C ALA A 43 -14.64 3.33 -8.86
N GLU A 44 -15.94 3.39 -8.59
CA GLU A 44 -16.92 4.20 -9.34
C GLU A 44 -16.55 5.69 -9.37
N GLU A 45 -16.18 6.29 -8.23
CA GLU A 45 -15.70 7.68 -8.16
C GLU A 45 -14.43 7.91 -9.00
N LYS A 46 -13.51 6.94 -9.02
CA LYS A 46 -12.28 7.01 -9.80
C LYS A 46 -12.52 6.83 -11.29
N PHE A 47 -13.47 5.97 -11.67
CA PHE A 47 -13.91 5.82 -13.06
C PHE A 47 -14.58 7.11 -13.55
N GLN A 48 -15.43 7.74 -12.73
CA GLN A 48 -16.12 8.99 -13.10
C GLN A 48 -15.20 10.21 -13.19
N LYS A 49 -14.15 10.29 -12.35
CA LYS A 49 -13.18 11.41 -12.36
C LYS A 49 -12.10 11.28 -13.43
N GLN A 50 -12.09 10.20 -14.21
CA GLN A 50 -11.00 9.94 -15.14
C GLN A 50 -11.40 10.37 -16.55
N ASP A 51 -10.74 11.43 -17.05
CA ASP A 51 -10.60 11.66 -18.49
C ASP A 51 -9.81 10.50 -19.09
N ASP A 52 -10.26 10.02 -20.25
CA ASP A 52 -9.95 8.73 -20.89
C ASP A 52 -8.50 8.61 -21.42
N TYR A 53 -7.57 9.42 -20.92
CA TYR A 53 -6.20 9.46 -21.39
C TYR A 53 -5.29 8.56 -20.56
N PHE A 54 -4.83 7.49 -21.20
CA PHE A 54 -3.72 6.68 -20.74
C PHE A 54 -2.45 7.56 -20.63
N SER A 55 -1.98 7.81 -19.40
CA SER A 55 -0.77 8.62 -19.16
C SER A 55 0.40 7.72 -18.76
N PHE A 56 1.53 7.88 -19.44
CA PHE A 56 2.81 7.22 -19.11
C PHE A 56 3.29 7.56 -17.69
N GLU A 57 2.85 8.67 -17.11
CA GLU A 57 3.11 9.02 -15.71
C GLU A 57 2.56 7.98 -14.71
N ARG A 58 1.60 7.15 -15.13
CA ARG A 58 1.03 6.09 -14.29
C ARG A 58 1.92 4.85 -14.19
N LEU A 59 2.88 4.68 -15.10
CA LEU A 59 3.85 3.59 -15.06
C LEU A 59 5.01 3.87 -14.09
N LEU A 60 5.17 5.13 -13.65
CA LEU A 60 6.12 5.48 -12.60
C LEU A 60 5.61 4.97 -11.25
N PRO A 61 6.39 4.15 -10.51
CA PRO A 61 6.03 3.78 -9.15
C PRO A 61 6.02 5.06 -8.29
N THR A 62 4.86 5.39 -7.70
CA THR A 62 4.72 6.60 -6.88
C THR A 62 4.44 6.21 -5.45
N ALA A 63 5.29 6.68 -4.53
CA ALA A 63 5.12 6.46 -3.09
C ALA A 63 4.02 7.33 -2.45
N GLY A 64 3.35 8.20 -3.21
CA GLY A 64 2.31 9.10 -2.71
C GLY A 64 1.14 8.39 -2.02
N TRP A 65 0.85 7.13 -2.35
CA TRP A 65 -0.14 6.33 -1.62
C TRP A 65 0.35 5.89 -0.25
N LEU A 66 1.65 5.64 -0.11
CA LEU A 66 2.28 5.27 1.15
C LEU A 66 2.28 6.48 2.10
N VAL A 67 2.66 7.65 1.58
CA VAL A 67 2.50 8.94 2.28
C VAL A 67 1.05 9.14 2.68
N LYS A 68 0.10 9.02 1.75
CA LYS A 68 -1.32 9.17 2.11
C LYS A 68 -1.78 8.18 3.19
N ALA A 69 -1.30 6.93 3.16
CA ALA A 69 -1.63 5.94 4.18
C ALA A 69 -1.02 6.28 5.55
N TYR A 70 0.21 6.80 5.56
CA TYR A 70 0.91 7.17 6.79
C TYR A 70 0.30 8.39 7.49
N TRP A 71 -0.19 9.38 6.72
CA TRP A 71 -0.85 10.57 7.28
C TRP A 71 -2.34 10.35 7.60
N CYS A 72 -2.89 9.16 7.33
CA CYS A 72 -4.29 8.87 7.62
C CYS A 72 -4.50 8.76 9.14
N THR A 73 -5.48 9.49 9.65
CA THR A 73 -5.80 9.52 11.08
C THR A 73 -6.68 8.34 11.49
N GLU A 74 -6.62 7.93 12.75
CA GLU A 74 -7.48 6.86 13.28
C GLU A 74 -8.97 7.16 13.10
N GLU A 75 -9.36 8.44 13.22
CA GLU A 75 -10.74 8.87 13.04
C GLU A 75 -11.21 8.67 11.60
N GLU A 76 -10.39 9.00 10.61
CA GLU A 76 -10.68 8.72 9.20
C GLU A 76 -10.79 7.21 8.94
N ILE A 77 -9.90 6.40 9.53
CA ILE A 77 -9.96 4.93 9.42
C ILE A 77 -11.26 4.41 10.04
N ARG A 78 -11.65 4.90 11.22
CA ARG A 78 -12.88 4.52 11.91
C ARG A 78 -14.12 4.83 11.08
N GLN A 79 -14.16 6.01 10.46
CA GLN A 79 -15.29 6.45 9.62
C GLN A 79 -15.42 5.62 8.34
N VAL A 80 -14.31 5.20 7.73
CA VAL A 80 -14.30 4.50 6.44
C VAL A 80 -14.33 2.98 6.59
N ALA A 81 -13.63 2.44 7.58
CA ALA A 81 -13.33 1.01 7.73
C ALA A 81 -13.80 0.40 9.05
N GLY A 82 -14.38 1.19 9.97
CA GLY A 82 -14.92 0.70 11.24
C GLY A 82 -13.91 0.64 12.39
N LEU A 83 -14.43 0.28 13.58
CA LEU A 83 -13.65 0.22 14.82
C LEU A 83 -12.67 -0.97 14.85
N ASP A 84 -13.08 -2.10 14.30
CA ASP A 84 -12.28 -3.33 14.16
C ASP A 84 -10.98 -3.07 13.40
N SER A 85 -11.03 -2.28 12.32
CA SER A 85 -9.86 -1.85 11.55
C SER A 85 -8.87 -1.02 12.38
N VAL A 86 -9.38 -0.11 13.23
CA VAL A 86 -8.54 0.71 14.11
C VAL A 86 -7.88 -0.15 15.19
N VAL A 87 -8.64 -1.06 15.81
CA VAL A 87 -8.12 -2.00 16.80
C VAL A 87 -7.04 -2.88 16.18
N PHE A 88 -7.27 -3.41 14.98
CA PHE A 88 -6.28 -4.20 14.26
C PHE A 88 -4.99 -3.42 14.00
N LEU A 89 -5.08 -2.19 13.51
CA LEU A 89 -3.90 -1.33 13.31
C LEU A 89 -3.14 -1.08 14.63
N ARG A 90 -3.88 -0.82 15.72
CA ARG A 90 -3.29 -0.62 17.05
C ARG A 90 -2.54 -1.85 17.56
N LEU A 91 -2.95 -3.07 17.24
CA LEU A 91 -2.19 -4.28 17.61
C LEU A 91 -0.79 -4.28 16.99
N PHE A 92 -0.63 -3.82 15.75
CA PHE A 92 0.68 -3.71 15.12
C PHE A 92 1.52 -2.61 15.76
N ILE A 93 0.94 -1.41 15.92
CA ILE A 93 1.64 -0.26 16.51
C ILE A 93 2.05 -0.58 17.95
N PHE A 94 1.16 -1.17 18.74
CA PHE A 94 1.44 -1.55 20.12
C PHE A 94 2.58 -2.55 20.20
N ARG A 95 2.69 -3.50 19.27
CA ARG A 95 3.77 -4.51 19.26
C ARG A 95 5.14 -3.94 18.90
N PHE A 96 5.22 -2.84 18.13
CA PHE A 96 6.50 -2.26 17.71
C PHE A 96 7.41 -1.87 18.89
N PRO A 97 6.94 -1.12 19.91
CA PRO A 97 7.72 -0.81 21.11
C PRO A 97 8.24 -2.06 21.85
N TYR A 98 7.43 -3.11 22.00
CA TYR A 98 7.84 -4.33 22.70
C TYR A 98 8.81 -5.22 21.92
N LEU A 99 8.99 -4.97 20.61
CA LEU A 99 9.95 -5.70 19.77
C LEU A 99 11.32 -5.02 19.74
N ILE A 100 11.36 -3.72 19.98
CA ILE A 100 12.58 -2.88 19.90
C ILE A 100 13.24 -2.72 21.29
N ALA A 101 12.47 -2.94 22.37
CA ALA A 101 12.96 -3.04 23.74
C ALA A 101 13.52 -4.45 24.04
#